data_AF-A0A418CSZ0-F1
#
_entry.id   AF-A0A418CSZ0-F1
#
_cell.length_a   1.000
_cell.length_b   1.000
_cell.length_c   1.000
_cell.angle_alpha   90.00
_cell.angle_beta   90.00
_cell.angle_gamma   90.00
#
_symmetry.space_group_name_H-M   'P 1'
#
loop_
_entity.id
_entity.type
_entity.pdbx_description
1 polymer ?
#
loop_
_entity_poly.entity_id
_entity_poly.type
_entity_poly.pdbx_seq_one_letter_code
_entity_poly.pdbx_strand_id
1 'polypeptide(L)'
;VLVVLAEVAPLYVKECVLKLLSAANISAVNDPLNEAKFISPHLDEVAIKVPRNALIRLVLSPAGIALLPLLVFLSAKWQQLVQEMVQSGFVVESTDIIGNSSQEATEFASLDRMVRSSRRGATPRSFQCTAQGRDTLAQLLGAEYADTAQTVPSRNQVRFLMILTSS
;
A
#
# COMPACT_ATOMS: atom_id res chain seq x y z
N VAL A 1 -6.88 0.44 15.05
CA VAL A 1 -7.81 1.38 14.37
C VAL A 1 -7.59 1.42 12.86
N LEU A 2 -6.39 1.77 12.35
CA LEU A 2 -6.16 1.86 10.89
C LEU A 2 -6.39 0.55 10.13
N VAL A 3 -5.93 -0.58 10.68
CA VAL A 3 -6.17 -1.92 10.09
C VAL A 3 -7.68 -2.21 9.97
N VAL A 4 -8.41 -1.98 11.06
CA VAL A 4 -9.88 -2.17 11.10
C VAL A 4 -10.58 -1.25 10.10
N LEU A 5 -10.14 0.00 9.96
CA LEU A 5 -10.70 0.93 8.97
C LEU A 5 -10.46 0.44 7.54
N ALA A 6 -9.26 -0.05 7.24
CA ALA A 6 -8.91 -0.60 5.92
C ALA A 6 -9.76 -1.84 5.59
N GLU A 7 -10.09 -2.65 6.60
CA GLU A 7 -10.96 -3.82 6.48
C GLU A 7 -12.42 -3.45 6.19
N VAL A 8 -13.01 -2.55 7.00
CA VAL A 8 -14.45 -2.22 6.90
C VAL A 8 -14.77 -1.16 5.83
N ALA A 9 -13.78 -0.37 5.40
CA ALA A 9 -13.95 0.67 4.39
C ALA A 9 -12.78 0.62 3.38
N PRO A 10 -12.84 -0.31 2.39
CA PRO A 10 -11.72 -0.60 1.49
C PRO A 10 -11.27 0.58 0.61
N LEU A 11 -12.08 1.63 0.50
CA LEU A 11 -11.73 2.87 -0.19
C LEU A 11 -10.63 3.66 0.54
N TYR A 12 -10.41 3.43 1.83
CA TYR A 12 -9.37 4.11 2.65
C TYR A 12 -8.08 3.31 2.81
N VAL A 13 -7.93 2.19 2.10
CA VAL A 13 -6.76 1.30 2.24
C VAL A 13 -5.47 2.07 1.96
N LYS A 14 -5.46 2.92 0.93
CA LYS A 14 -4.30 3.78 0.60
C LYS A 14 -3.90 4.66 1.79
N GLU A 15 -4.85 5.39 2.35
CA GLU A 15 -4.63 6.33 3.46
C GLU A 15 -4.18 5.60 4.73
N CYS A 16 -4.73 4.41 4.98
CA CYS A 16 -4.32 3.58 6.12
C CYS A 16 -2.87 3.13 5.96
N VAL A 17 -2.48 2.66 4.77
CA VAL A 17 -1.10 2.25 4.47
C VAL A 17 -0.14 3.44 4.59
N LEU A 18 -0.48 4.60 4.02
CA LEU A 18 0.36 5.81 4.11
C LEU A 18 0.56 6.26 5.57
N LYS A 19 -0.48 6.20 6.40
CA LYS A 19 -0.36 6.53 7.84
C LYS A 19 0.52 5.54 8.60
N LEU A 20 0.44 4.25 8.27
CA LEU A 20 1.32 3.24 8.86
C LEU A 20 2.79 3.48 8.45
N LEU A 21 3.04 3.78 7.18
CA LEU A 21 4.39 4.15 6.70
C LEU A 21 4.89 5.45 7.33
N SER A 22 4.03 6.44 7.52
CA SER A 22 4.38 7.68 8.21
C SER A 22 4.78 7.44 9.67
N ALA A 23 4.01 6.61 10.40
CA ALA A 23 4.36 6.21 11.76
C ALA A 23 5.70 5.47 11.83
N ALA A 24 5.96 4.57 10.88
CA ALA A 24 7.25 3.90 10.76
C ALA A 24 8.39 4.88 10.45
N ASN A 25 8.18 5.85 9.55
CA ASN A 25 9.18 6.85 9.17
C ASN A 25 9.49 7.86 10.30
N ILE A 26 8.51 8.19 11.14
CA ILE A 26 8.76 8.97 12.36
C ILE A 26 9.56 8.13 13.36
N SER A 27 9.21 6.85 13.49
CA SER A 27 9.92 5.93 14.37
C SER A 27 11.37 5.74 13.93
N ALA A 28 11.65 5.75 12.60
CA ALA A 28 12.96 5.79 11.90
C ALA A 28 13.97 6.80 12.38
N VAL A 29 13.49 7.86 13.01
CA VAL A 29 14.37 8.87 13.59
C VAL A 29 14.94 8.40 14.93
N ASN A 30 14.27 7.48 15.62
CA ASN A 30 14.53 7.13 17.02
C ASN A 30 15.20 5.75 17.21
N ASP A 31 14.88 4.72 16.41
CA ASP A 31 15.51 3.37 16.54
C ASP A 31 15.51 2.54 15.22
N PRO A 32 16.43 2.85 14.28
CA PRO A 32 16.41 2.33 12.91
C PRO A 32 16.46 0.80 12.76
N LEU A 33 16.86 0.08 13.80
CA LEU A 33 17.04 -1.38 13.76
C LEU A 33 15.77 -2.15 14.20
N ASN A 34 14.81 -1.48 14.83
CA ASN A 34 13.67 -2.14 15.48
C ASN A 34 12.31 -1.80 14.84
N GLU A 35 12.25 -0.78 13.99
CA GLU A 35 11.00 -0.28 13.41
C GLU A 35 10.33 -1.22 12.43
N ALA A 36 11.13 -1.93 11.62
CA ALA A 36 10.60 -2.94 10.72
C ALA A 36 9.80 -3.99 11.51
N LYS A 37 10.21 -4.30 12.75
CA LYS A 37 9.48 -5.23 13.64
C LYS A 37 8.24 -4.60 14.27
N PHE A 38 8.24 -3.29 14.50
CA PHE A 38 7.10 -2.60 15.08
C PHE A 38 5.95 -2.45 14.07
N ILE A 39 6.26 -2.10 12.83
CA ILE A 39 5.23 -1.83 11.81
C ILE A 39 4.82 -3.07 11.00
N SER A 40 5.71 -4.07 10.86
CA SER A 40 5.42 -5.26 10.04
C SER A 40 4.14 -6.00 10.43
N PRO A 41 3.77 -6.18 11.71
CA PRO A 41 2.54 -6.91 12.05
C PRO A 41 1.29 -6.16 11.56
N HIS A 42 1.30 -4.83 11.61
CA HIS A 42 0.18 -4.01 11.15
C HIS A 42 0.06 -4.00 9.63
N LEU A 43 1.18 -3.95 8.92
CA LEU A 43 1.19 -4.08 7.47
C LEU A 43 0.73 -5.49 7.05
N ASP A 44 1.18 -6.53 7.75
CA ASP A 44 0.74 -7.91 7.53
C ASP A 44 -0.77 -8.05 7.74
N GLU A 45 -1.32 -7.48 8.81
CA GLU A 45 -2.77 -7.51 9.05
C GLU A 45 -3.56 -6.83 7.93
N VAL A 46 -3.09 -5.70 7.39
CA VAL A 46 -3.74 -5.06 6.23
C VAL A 46 -3.72 -5.99 5.01
N ALA A 47 -2.59 -6.62 4.72
CA ALA A 47 -2.48 -7.55 3.59
C ALA A 47 -3.34 -8.82 3.74
N ILE A 48 -3.67 -9.21 4.98
CA ILE A 48 -4.48 -10.40 5.28
C ILE A 48 -5.98 -10.09 5.33
N LYS A 49 -6.38 -9.01 5.99
CA LYS A 49 -7.79 -8.74 6.33
C LYS A 49 -8.52 -7.93 5.27
N VAL A 50 -7.81 -7.11 4.50
CA VAL A 50 -8.43 -6.25 3.49
C VAL A 50 -8.89 -7.07 2.28
N PRO A 51 -10.07 -6.77 1.70
CA PRO A 51 -10.54 -7.43 0.49
C PRO A 51 -9.51 -7.38 -0.64
N ARG A 52 -9.33 -8.51 -1.30
CA ARG A 52 -8.28 -8.71 -2.30
C ARG A 52 -8.35 -7.69 -3.43
N ASN A 53 -9.53 -7.34 -3.92
CA ASN A 53 -9.71 -6.35 -4.98
C ASN A 53 -9.19 -4.96 -4.57
N ALA A 54 -9.37 -4.56 -3.32
CA ALA A 54 -8.86 -3.27 -2.83
C ALA A 54 -7.34 -3.27 -2.72
N LEU A 55 -6.74 -4.38 -2.30
CA LEU A 55 -5.29 -4.56 -2.30
C LEU A 55 -4.72 -4.52 -3.72
N ILE A 56 -5.36 -5.20 -4.68
CA ILE A 56 -4.95 -5.17 -6.09
C ILE A 56 -5.05 -3.74 -6.64
N ARG A 57 -6.14 -3.02 -6.36
CA ARG A 57 -6.26 -1.61 -6.76
C ARG A 57 -5.15 -0.74 -6.21
N LEU A 58 -4.81 -0.91 -4.93
CA LEU A 58 -3.68 -0.21 -4.33
C LEU A 58 -2.39 -0.56 -5.06
N VAL A 59 -2.04 -1.85 -5.16
CA VAL A 59 -0.79 -2.32 -5.78
C VAL A 59 -0.61 -1.83 -7.22
N LEU A 60 -1.69 -1.79 -8.01
CA LEU A 60 -1.64 -1.38 -9.41
C LEU A 60 -1.77 0.13 -9.62
N SER A 61 -2.21 0.88 -8.60
CA SER A 61 -2.33 2.34 -8.69
C SER A 61 -0.96 3.02 -8.79
N PRO A 62 -0.84 4.19 -9.45
CA PRO A 62 0.42 4.92 -9.54
C PRO A 62 1.07 5.18 -8.18
N ALA A 63 0.25 5.54 -7.17
CA ALA A 63 0.75 5.78 -5.83
C ALA A 63 1.18 4.49 -5.13
N GLY A 64 0.41 3.41 -5.22
CA GLY A 64 0.80 2.15 -4.61
C GLY A 64 2.05 1.54 -5.24
N ILE A 65 2.23 1.67 -6.56
CA ILE A 65 3.45 1.25 -7.28
C ILE A 65 4.69 1.91 -6.67
N ALA A 66 4.64 3.21 -6.39
CA ALA A 66 5.74 3.94 -5.77
C ALA A 66 6.07 3.43 -4.35
N LEU A 67 5.09 2.92 -3.61
CA LEU A 67 5.24 2.41 -2.24
C LEU A 67 5.69 0.94 -2.17
N LEU A 68 5.55 0.16 -3.24
CA LEU A 68 5.86 -1.28 -3.24
C LEU A 68 7.27 -1.61 -2.73
N PRO A 69 8.35 -0.87 -3.07
CA PRO A 69 9.67 -1.16 -2.53
C PRO A 69 9.72 -1.13 -1.00
N LEU A 70 9.02 -0.19 -0.37
CA LEU A 70 8.91 -0.08 1.08
C LEU A 70 8.03 -1.18 1.66
N LEU A 71 6.86 -1.44 1.06
CA LEU A 71 5.91 -2.44 1.54
C LEU A 71 6.50 -3.84 1.52
N VAL A 72 7.16 -4.22 0.42
CA VAL A 72 7.84 -5.51 0.26
C VAL A 72 9.03 -5.64 1.22
N PHE A 73 9.71 -4.54 1.54
CA PHE A 73 10.80 -4.55 2.52
C PHE A 73 10.30 -4.74 3.96
N LEU A 74 9.21 -4.07 4.32
CA LEU A 74 8.71 -4.05 5.69
C LEU A 74 7.82 -5.25 6.02
N SER A 75 7.25 -5.93 5.03
CA SER A 75 6.30 -7.02 5.28
C SER A 75 6.44 -8.18 4.28
N ALA A 76 6.53 -9.39 4.83
CA ALA A 76 6.54 -10.63 4.07
C ALA A 76 5.18 -10.89 3.39
N LYS A 77 4.06 -10.46 3.98
CA LYS A 77 2.74 -10.61 3.36
C LYS A 77 2.56 -9.70 2.16
N TRP A 78 3.05 -8.47 2.23
CA TRP A 78 3.10 -7.58 1.06
C TRP A 78 4.05 -8.11 0.00
N GLN A 79 5.18 -8.71 0.38
CA GLN A 79 6.05 -9.42 -0.56
C GLN A 79 5.32 -10.55 -1.29
N GLN A 80 4.59 -11.39 -0.57
CA GLN A 80 3.80 -12.48 -1.18
C GLN A 80 2.76 -11.94 -2.17
N LEU A 81 1.99 -10.93 -1.76
CA LEU A 81 1.00 -10.28 -2.61
C LEU A 81 1.62 -9.72 -3.90
N VAL A 82 2.74 -9.00 -3.79
CA VAL A 82 3.41 -8.41 -4.96
C VAL A 82 4.00 -9.49 -5.86
N GLN A 83 4.58 -10.56 -5.30
CA GLN A 83 5.07 -11.69 -6.08
C GLN A 83 3.95 -12.38 -6.87
N GLU A 84 2.77 -12.52 -6.28
CA GLU A 84 1.59 -13.05 -6.99
C GLU A 84 1.18 -12.13 -8.16
N MET A 85 1.24 -10.81 -7.98
CA MET A 85 0.95 -9.85 -9.05
C MET A 85 2.01 -9.86 -10.16
N VAL A 86 3.27 -10.11 -9.81
CA VAL A 86 4.36 -10.29 -10.78
C VAL A 86 4.18 -11.57 -11.58
N GLN A 87 3.90 -12.69 -10.91
CA GLN A 87 3.64 -13.98 -11.56
C GLN A 87 2.40 -13.93 -12.47
N SER A 88 1.40 -13.15 -12.10
CA SER A 88 0.18 -12.95 -12.91
C SER A 88 0.38 -11.99 -14.09
N GLY A 89 1.56 -11.38 -14.23
CA GLY A 89 1.89 -10.45 -15.31
C GLY A 89 1.33 -9.03 -15.13
N PHE A 90 0.78 -8.68 -13.96
CA PHE A 90 0.21 -7.35 -13.70
C PHE A 90 1.27 -6.32 -13.31
N VAL A 91 2.36 -6.77 -12.69
CA VAL A 91 3.47 -5.93 -12.24
C VAL A 91 4.78 -6.51 -12.77
N VAL A 92 5.72 -5.67 -13.15
CA VAL A 92 7.09 -6.07 -13.47
C VAL A 92 8.03 -5.46 -12.43
N GLU A 93 8.89 -6.30 -11.87
CA GLU A 93 10.01 -5.88 -11.03
C GLU A 93 11.18 -5.49 -11.94
N SER A 94 11.65 -4.25 -11.85
CA SER A 94 12.85 -3.78 -12.54
C SER A 94 13.97 -3.51 -11.54
N THR A 95 15.18 -3.89 -11.93
CA THR A 95 16.42 -3.58 -11.23
C THR A 95 17.03 -2.25 -11.67
N ASP A 96 16.36 -1.52 -12.57
CA ASP A 96 16.81 -0.21 -13.00
C ASP A 96 16.91 0.71 -11.79
N ILE A 97 18.01 1.48 -11.78
CA ILE A 97 18.35 2.43 -10.73
C ILE A 97 17.11 3.28 -10.45
N ILE A 98 16.66 3.34 -9.20
CA ILE A 98 15.63 4.29 -8.74
C ILE A 98 16.15 5.70 -9.04
N GLY A 99 15.85 6.21 -10.23
CA GLY A 99 16.22 7.53 -10.66
C GLY A 99 15.20 8.51 -10.11
N ASN A 100 15.44 9.03 -8.89
CA ASN A 100 14.81 10.22 -8.28
C ASN A 100 13.27 10.45 -8.41
N SER A 101 12.48 9.51 -8.93
CA SER A 101 11.11 9.79 -9.38
C SER A 101 10.06 9.08 -8.55
N SER A 102 9.88 9.52 -7.32
CA SER A 102 8.52 9.67 -6.77
C SER A 102 8.56 10.64 -5.60
N GLN A 103 7.78 11.72 -5.69
CA GLN A 103 7.59 12.65 -4.57
C GLN A 103 7.11 11.93 -3.30
N GLU A 104 6.40 10.81 -3.44
CA GLU A 104 5.93 9.99 -2.32
C GLU A 104 7.07 9.20 -1.63
N ALA A 105 8.12 8.79 -2.35
CA ALA A 105 9.31 8.18 -1.74
C ALA A 105 10.09 9.20 -0.89
N THR A 106 10.15 10.46 -1.33
CA THR A 106 10.71 11.54 -0.50
C THR A 106 9.96 11.77 0.81
N GLU A 107 8.66 11.45 0.90
CA GLU A 107 7.90 11.54 2.16
C GLU A 107 8.37 10.53 3.21
N PHE A 108 9.00 9.42 2.77
CA PHE A 108 9.48 8.33 3.63
C PHE A 108 10.99 8.14 3.56
N ALA A 109 11.73 9.24 3.40
CA ALA A 109 13.17 9.24 3.14
C ALA A 109 14.03 8.42 4.13
N SER A 110 13.63 8.31 5.40
CA SER A 110 14.38 7.52 6.40
C SER A 110 14.20 6.02 6.17
N LEU A 111 12.97 5.59 5.87
CA LEU A 111 12.70 4.19 5.49
C LEU A 111 13.42 3.85 4.18
N ASP A 112 13.38 4.73 3.19
CA ASP A 112 14.11 4.55 1.94
C ASP A 112 15.62 4.39 2.15
N ARG A 113 16.21 5.20 3.04
CA ARG A 113 17.63 5.05 3.43
C ARG A 113 17.88 3.69 4.07
N MET A 114 16.99 3.21 4.93
CA MET A 114 17.09 1.88 5.55
C MET A 114 17.03 0.76 4.50
N VAL A 115 16.09 0.84 3.54
CA VAL A 115 15.99 -0.14 2.44
C VAL A 115 17.30 -0.20 1.64
N ARG A 116 17.90 0.97 1.37
CA ARG A 116 19.18 1.08 0.64
C ARG A 116 20.38 0.62 1.48
N SER A 117 20.41 0.89 2.79
CA SER A 117 21.54 0.57 3.66
C SER A 117 21.56 -0.89 4.13
N SER A 118 20.39 -1.48 4.37
CA SER A 118 20.23 -2.90 4.73
C SER A 118 20.63 -3.83 3.57
N ARG A 119 20.55 -3.33 2.34
CA ARG A 119 20.89 -4.04 1.11
C ARG A 119 22.34 -3.75 0.68
N ARG A 120 23.32 -4.06 1.53
CA ARG A 120 24.75 -4.00 1.14
C ARG A 120 24.99 -4.86 -0.11
N GLY A 121 24.97 -4.24 -1.29
CA GLY A 121 25.23 -4.86 -2.59
C GLY A 121 24.00 -5.33 -3.40
N ALA A 122 22.77 -5.21 -2.89
CA ALA A 122 21.58 -5.57 -3.67
C ALA A 122 20.96 -4.33 -4.35
N THR A 123 20.68 -4.44 -5.65
CA THR A 123 20.10 -3.36 -6.43
C THR A 123 18.73 -2.93 -5.86
N PRO A 124 18.42 -1.64 -5.85
CA PRO A 124 17.09 -1.18 -5.46
C PRO A 124 16.05 -1.78 -6.42
N ARG A 125 14.98 -2.35 -5.86
CA ARG A 125 13.87 -2.87 -6.67
C ARG A 125 12.93 -1.72 -6.99
N SER A 126 12.63 -1.55 -8.26
CA SER A 126 11.52 -0.72 -8.72
C SER A 126 10.42 -1.62 -9.26
N PHE A 127 9.19 -1.13 -9.25
CA PHE A 127 8.05 -1.85 -9.77
C PHE A 127 7.35 -0.99 -10.81
N GLN A 128 6.81 -1.63 -11.84
CA GLN A 128 6.04 -0.97 -12.89
C GLN A 128 4.77 -1.75 -13.14
N CYS A 129 3.65 -1.04 -13.27
CA CYS A 129 2.38 -1.64 -13.65
C CYS A 129 2.40 -1.93 -15.16
N THR A 130 2.08 -3.17 -15.56
CA THR A 130 2.05 -3.57 -16.98
C THR A 130 0.80 -3.05 -17.69
N ALA A 131 0.72 -3.23 -19.01
CA ALA A 131 -0.52 -2.94 -19.74
C ALA A 131 -1.71 -3.75 -19.19
N GLN A 132 -1.52 -5.05 -19.01
CA GLN A 132 -2.51 -5.94 -18.41
C GLN A 132 -2.91 -5.52 -16.98
N GLY A 133 -1.94 -5.07 -16.18
CA GLY A 133 -2.20 -4.53 -14.84
C GLY A 133 -3.06 -3.26 -14.90
N ARG A 134 -2.77 -2.34 -15.83
CA ARG A 134 -3.57 -1.13 -16.04
C ARG A 134 -4.99 -1.45 -16.50
N ASP A 135 -5.15 -2.42 -17.39
CA ASP A 135 -6.49 -2.86 -17.86
C ASP A 135 -7.28 -3.50 -16.71
N THR A 136 -6.63 -4.32 -15.88
CA THR A 136 -7.24 -4.92 -14.69
C THR A 136 -7.64 -3.86 -13.68
N LEU A 137 -6.78 -2.85 -13.44
CA LEU A 137 -7.12 -1.71 -12.60
C LEU A 137 -8.33 -0.95 -13.16
N ALA A 138 -8.36 -0.70 -14.47
CA ALA A 138 -9.49 -0.04 -15.12
C ALA A 138 -10.79 -0.84 -15.00
N GLN A 139 -10.74 -2.17 -15.09
CA GLN A 139 -11.89 -3.05 -14.86
C GLN A 139 -12.36 -3.00 -13.40
N LEU A 140 -11.45 -3.03 -12.43
CA LEU A 140 -11.79 -2.98 -11.00
C LEU A 140 -12.34 -1.61 -10.57
N LEU A 141 -11.95 -0.54 -11.26
CA LEU A 141 -12.52 0.80 -11.09
C LEU A 141 -13.85 0.94 -11.86
N GLY A 142 -13.94 0.39 -13.06
CA GLY A 142 -15.13 0.40 -13.92
C GLY A 142 -16.29 -0.44 -13.36
N ALA A 143 -15.98 -1.57 -12.72
CA ALA A 143 -16.95 -2.40 -12.03
C ALA A 143 -17.62 -1.65 -10.88
N GLU A 144 -16.90 -0.73 -10.21
CA GLU A 144 -17.53 0.15 -9.22
C GLU A 144 -18.47 1.16 -9.87
N TYR A 145 -18.25 1.65 -11.09
CA TYR A 145 -19.24 2.54 -11.76
C TYR A 145 -20.51 1.81 -12.22
N ALA A 146 -20.46 0.49 -12.41
CA ALA A 146 -21.65 -0.32 -12.66
C ALA A 146 -22.47 -0.57 -11.36
N ASP A 147 -21.81 -0.65 -10.20
CA ASP A 147 -22.45 -0.85 -8.89
C ASP A 147 -22.67 0.44 -8.07
N THR A 148 -22.07 1.57 -8.46
CA THR A 148 -22.24 2.89 -7.79
C THR A 148 -23.19 3.84 -8.52
N ALA A 149 -23.93 3.34 -9.53
CA ALA A 149 -25.06 4.07 -10.09
C ALA A 149 -26.19 4.34 -9.08
N GLN A 150 -26.10 3.87 -7.83
CA GLN A 150 -26.98 4.29 -6.74
C GLN A 150 -26.22 4.73 -5.48
N THR A 151 -25.84 6.01 -5.49
CA THR A 151 -26.11 6.99 -4.42
C THR A 151 -25.67 6.67 -2.98
N VAL A 152 -24.55 7.26 -2.53
CA VAL A 152 -24.55 7.94 -1.21
C VAL A 152 -23.67 9.21 -1.26
N PRO A 153 -24.23 10.41 -1.01
CA PRO A 153 -23.45 11.64 -0.87
C PRO A 153 -22.53 11.63 0.36
N SER A 154 -21.37 12.26 0.23
CA SER A 154 -20.27 12.42 1.18
C SER A 154 -20.61 12.90 2.59
N ARG A 155 -21.87 13.28 2.86
CA ARG A 155 -22.34 13.75 4.18
C ARG A 155 -22.71 12.61 5.14
N ASN A 156 -22.88 11.38 4.65
CA ASN A 156 -23.33 10.24 5.48
C ASN A 156 -22.19 9.40 6.09
N GLN A 157 -20.94 9.54 5.65
CA GLN A 157 -19.82 8.76 6.21
C GLN A 157 -19.50 9.13 7.66
N VAL A 158 -19.65 10.41 8.03
CA VAL A 158 -19.43 10.86 9.42
C VAL A 158 -20.56 10.39 10.35
N ARG A 159 -21.79 10.24 9.84
CA ARG A 159 -22.93 9.72 10.62
C ARG A 159 -22.81 8.22 10.90
N PHE A 160 -22.35 7.42 9.94
CA PHE A 160 -22.13 6.00 10.17
C PHE A 160 -21.08 5.74 11.25
N LEU A 161 -20.04 6.58 11.32
CA LEU A 161 -19.02 6.46 12.36
C LEU A 161 -19.55 6.81 13.77
N MET A 162 -20.49 7.76 13.89
CA MET A 162 -21.09 8.13 15.20
C MET A 162 -22.11 7.12 15.74
N ILE A 163 -22.79 6.37 14.85
CA ILE A 163 -23.81 5.41 15.27
C ILE A 163 -23.16 4.13 15.84
N LEU A 164 -22.02 3.70 15.31
CA LEU A 164 -21.31 2.50 15.77
C LEU A 164 -20.58 2.66 17.10
N THR A 165 -20.36 3.88 17.59
CA THR A 165 -19.75 4.13 18.91
C THR A 165 -20.79 4.35 20.01
N SER A 166 -22.07 4.20 19.69
CA SER A 166 -23.19 4.45 20.60
C SER A 166 -24.04 3.18 20.74
N SER A 167 -23.47 2.08 21.23
CA SER A 167 -24.20 0.91 21.75
C SER A 167 -23.32 0.15 22.75
#